data_AF-A0A967EE21-F1
#
_entry.id   AF-A0A967EE21-F1
#
_cell.length_a   1.000
_cell.length_b   1.000
_cell.length_c   1.000
_cell.angle_alpha   90.00
_cell.angle_beta   90.00
_cell.angle_gamma   90.00
#
_symmetry.space_group_name_H-M   'P 1'
#
loop_
_entity.id
_entity.type
_entity.pdbx_description
1 polymer ?
#
loop_
_entity_poly.entity_id
_entity_poly.type
_entity_poly.pdbx_seq_one_letter_code
_entity_poly.pdbx_strand_id
1 'polypeptide(L)'
;NLLKTQTGRHRKNRQSNRQNPEITGQAHQSRVLRSLHLGDESQTGVAEAALGALAQAAAVIAPSGKQNSFAALARAGYVLAEKGDAQPRTLAGAFAHPVGGMDLMKDSIAALKTFRGELTRVYGPGAETTCELELGNTKSATLADIVTFCRT
;
A
#
# COMPACT_ATOMS: atom_id res chain seq x y z
N ASN A 1 63.16 14.64 -24.79
CA ASN A 1 61.89 15.29 -24.37
C ASN A 1 60.75 14.31 -24.58
N LEU A 2 60.27 13.58 -23.56
CA LEU A 2 59.23 14.01 -22.59
C LEU A 2 57.96 14.44 -23.38
N LEU A 3 56.78 13.80 -23.29
CA LEU A 3 56.04 13.28 -22.14
C LEU A 3 55.16 12.06 -22.50
N LYS A 4 54.91 11.23 -21.50
CA LYS A 4 53.96 10.10 -21.45
C LYS A 4 52.54 10.62 -21.21
N THR A 5 51.53 10.15 -21.95
CA THR A 5 50.10 10.38 -21.62
C THR A 5 49.38 9.06 -21.35
N GLN A 6 49.28 8.78 -20.05
CA GLN A 6 48.15 8.23 -19.30
C GLN A 6 47.42 6.96 -19.78
N THR A 7 47.73 5.90 -19.02
CA THR A 7 47.00 4.68 -18.74
C THR A 7 45.57 4.95 -18.24
N GLY A 8 44.55 4.59 -19.02
CA GLY A 8 43.15 4.51 -18.58
C GLY A 8 42.69 3.06 -18.49
N ARG A 9 42.95 2.39 -17.36
CA ARG A 9 42.38 1.06 -17.08
C ARG A 9 40.87 1.18 -16.92
N HIS A 10 40.12 0.51 -17.79
CA HIS A 10 38.68 0.30 -17.70
C HIS A 10 38.37 -0.45 -16.38
N ARG A 11 38.03 0.29 -15.31
CA ARG A 11 37.52 -0.30 -14.06
C ARG A 11 36.10 -0.80 -14.32
N LYS A 12 35.90 -2.11 -14.20
CA LYS A 12 34.59 -2.77 -14.21
C LYS A 12 33.69 -2.10 -13.17
N ASN A 13 32.56 -1.54 -13.62
CA ASN A 13 31.54 -0.96 -12.77
C ASN A 13 30.85 -2.11 -12.00
N ARG A 14 31.30 -2.33 -10.76
CA ARG A 14 30.93 -3.47 -9.90
C ARG A 14 30.06 -3.02 -8.71
N GLN A 15 29.19 -2.04 -8.94
CA GLN A 15 28.42 -1.37 -7.89
C GLN A 15 26.89 -1.39 -8.08
N SER A 16 26.34 -2.05 -9.11
CA SER A 16 24.89 -2.03 -9.36
C SER A 16 24.08 -3.19 -8.74
N ASN A 17 24.56 -3.88 -7.70
CA ASN A 17 23.80 -5.01 -7.12
C ASN A 17 23.71 -4.99 -5.58
N ARG A 18 23.72 -3.81 -4.94
CA ARG A 18 23.62 -3.71 -3.47
C ARG A 18 22.23 -3.34 -2.94
N GLN A 19 21.27 -2.97 -3.78
CA GLN A 19 19.93 -2.58 -3.32
C GLN A 19 18.95 -3.75 -3.08
N ASN A 20 19.29 -5.00 -3.38
CA ASN A 20 18.31 -6.10 -3.33
C ASN A 20 18.26 -7.02 -2.08
N PRO A 21 19.12 -6.93 -1.04
CA PRO A 21 19.01 -7.83 0.11
C PRO A 21 18.09 -7.31 1.24
N GLU A 22 17.95 -5.99 1.40
CA GLU A 22 17.17 -5.40 2.51
C GLU A 22 15.65 -5.54 2.30
N ILE A 23 15.16 -5.39 1.07
CA ILE A 23 13.73 -5.57 0.74
C ILE A 23 13.28 -7.02 0.99
N THR A 24 14.14 -8.01 0.67
CA THR A 24 13.86 -9.43 0.99
C THR A 24 13.81 -9.68 2.50
N GLY A 25 14.65 -8.99 3.28
CA GLY A 25 14.63 -9.08 4.74
C GLY A 25 13.34 -8.56 5.36
N GLN A 26 12.75 -7.51 4.79
CA GLN A 26 11.52 -6.88 5.28
C GLN A 26 10.25 -7.69 4.95
N ALA A 27 10.19 -8.29 3.75
CA ALA A 27 9.14 -9.24 3.38
C ALA A 27 9.18 -10.50 4.25
N HIS A 28 10.38 -10.98 4.58
CA HIS A 28 10.56 -12.06 5.53
C HIS A 28 10.07 -11.64 6.93
N GLN A 29 10.39 -10.43 7.40
CA GLN A 29 9.91 -9.94 8.69
C GLN A 29 8.38 -9.79 8.77
N SER A 30 7.72 -9.31 7.72
CA SER A 30 6.24 -9.19 7.72
C SER A 30 5.54 -10.55 7.70
N ARG A 31 6.06 -11.53 6.94
CA ARG A 31 5.60 -12.93 7.00
C ARG A 31 5.85 -13.57 8.36
N VAL A 32 7.04 -13.37 8.91
CA VAL A 32 7.42 -13.89 10.22
C VAL A 32 6.55 -13.28 11.32
N LEU A 33 6.26 -11.98 11.31
CA LEU A 33 5.36 -11.38 12.29
C LEU A 33 3.94 -11.98 12.23
N ARG A 34 3.44 -12.31 11.04
CA ARG A 34 2.17 -13.01 10.90
C ARG A 34 2.22 -14.41 11.49
N SER A 35 3.24 -15.21 11.16
CA SER A 35 3.35 -16.57 11.68
C SER A 35 3.58 -16.61 13.20
N LEU A 36 4.28 -15.61 13.74
CA LEU A 36 4.52 -15.49 15.18
C LEU A 36 3.25 -15.19 16.00
N HIS A 37 2.30 -14.41 15.48
CA HIS A 37 1.08 -14.06 16.21
C HIS A 37 -0.08 -15.04 15.99
N LEU A 38 -0.09 -15.79 14.90
CA LEU A 38 -1.20 -16.67 14.50
C LEU A 38 -0.82 -18.17 14.45
N GLY A 39 0.43 -18.54 14.75
CA GLY A 39 0.91 -19.92 14.77
C GLY A 39 1.32 -20.48 13.40
N ASP A 40 2.08 -21.58 13.43
CA ASP A 40 2.77 -22.17 12.28
C ASP A 40 1.83 -23.01 11.38
N GLU A 41 1.88 -22.71 10.07
CA GLU A 41 1.51 -23.43 8.83
C GLU A 41 0.14 -24.18 8.70
N SER A 42 -0.56 -24.53 9.78
CA SER A 42 -1.91 -25.14 9.77
C SER A 42 -3.04 -24.09 9.68
N GLN A 43 -2.70 -22.79 9.77
CA GLN A 43 -3.65 -21.69 10.00
C GLN A 43 -3.69 -20.63 8.89
N THR A 44 -3.24 -20.94 7.68
CA THR A 44 -3.44 -20.06 6.50
C THR A 44 -4.89 -19.59 6.41
N GLY A 45 -5.85 -20.51 6.57
CA GLY A 45 -7.27 -20.18 6.58
C GLY A 45 -7.71 -19.19 7.67
N VAL A 46 -7.09 -19.21 8.86
CA VAL A 46 -7.41 -18.27 9.96
C VAL A 46 -6.81 -16.89 9.67
N ALA A 47 -5.56 -16.84 9.21
CA ALA A 47 -4.89 -15.60 8.88
C ALA A 47 -5.54 -14.87 7.69
N GLU A 48 -5.96 -15.62 6.68
CA GLU A 48 -6.73 -15.12 5.54
C GLU A 48 -8.12 -14.65 5.98
N ALA A 49 -8.85 -15.45 6.78
CA ALA A 49 -10.14 -15.04 7.31
C ALA A 49 -10.06 -13.76 8.16
N ALA A 50 -9.01 -13.62 8.98
CA ALA A 50 -8.76 -12.42 9.77
C ALA A 50 -8.49 -11.20 8.88
N LEU A 51 -7.70 -11.33 7.81
CA LEU A 51 -7.47 -10.23 6.86
C LEU A 51 -8.76 -9.81 6.15
N GLY A 52 -9.55 -10.80 5.69
CA GLY A 52 -10.83 -10.54 5.04
C GLY A 52 -11.81 -9.83 5.97
N ALA A 53 -11.92 -10.30 7.23
CA ALA A 53 -12.76 -9.68 8.24
C ALA A 53 -12.30 -8.26 8.59
N LEU A 54 -10.98 -8.03 8.70
CA LEU A 54 -10.41 -6.70 8.95
C LEU A 54 -10.71 -5.73 7.80
N ALA A 55 -10.52 -6.15 6.55
CA ALA A 55 -10.83 -5.32 5.38
C ALA A 55 -12.31 -4.96 5.31
N GLN A 56 -13.20 -5.93 5.58
CA GLN A 56 -14.64 -5.70 5.64
C GLN A 56 -15.01 -4.73 6.76
N ALA A 57 -14.45 -4.92 7.95
CA ALA A 57 -14.69 -4.06 9.11
C ALA A 57 -14.26 -2.62 8.84
N ALA A 58 -13.05 -2.42 8.30
CA ALA A 58 -12.51 -1.10 7.98
C ALA A 58 -13.36 -0.34 6.95
N ALA A 59 -14.02 -1.04 6.04
CA ALA A 59 -14.86 -0.41 5.02
C ALA A 59 -16.30 -0.09 5.47
N VAL A 60 -16.79 -0.72 6.55
CA VAL A 60 -18.23 -0.69 6.89
C VAL A 60 -18.52 -0.22 8.32
N ILE A 61 -17.60 -0.40 9.26
CA ILE A 61 -17.86 -0.09 10.67
C ILE A 61 -17.60 1.39 10.93
N ALA A 62 -18.65 2.11 11.35
CA ALA A 62 -18.54 3.46 11.87
C ALA A 62 -18.45 3.45 13.41
N PRO A 63 -17.66 4.35 14.03
CA PRO A 63 -17.60 4.48 15.49
C PRO A 63 -18.97 4.77 16.12
N SER A 64 -19.20 4.28 17.34
CA SER A 64 -20.49 4.42 18.06
C SER A 64 -20.69 5.75 18.81
N GLY A 65 -19.68 6.64 18.82
CA GLY A 65 -19.75 7.92 19.52
C GLY A 65 -20.72 8.91 18.88
N LYS A 66 -21.68 9.43 19.66
CA LYS A 66 -22.70 10.42 19.23
C LYS A 66 -23.49 10.04 17.96
N GLN A 67 -23.72 8.74 17.71
CA GLN A 67 -24.50 8.27 16.56
C GLN A 67 -25.90 8.89 16.47
N ASN A 68 -26.56 9.12 17.61
CA ASN A 68 -27.90 9.73 17.68
C ASN A 68 -27.94 11.21 17.26
N SER A 69 -26.78 11.87 17.10
CA SER A 69 -26.70 13.29 16.71
C SER A 69 -26.15 13.51 15.29
N PHE A 70 -25.54 12.49 14.67
CA PHE A 70 -24.88 12.65 13.35
C PHE A 70 -25.10 11.48 12.38
N ALA A 71 -25.81 10.40 12.77
CA ALA A 71 -26.28 9.31 11.90
C ALA A 71 -25.28 8.83 10.82
N ALA A 72 -23.98 8.80 11.13
CA ALA A 72 -22.97 8.42 10.16
C ALA A 72 -22.77 6.90 10.15
N LEU A 73 -23.74 6.15 9.59
CA LEU A 73 -23.52 4.78 9.11
C LEU A 73 -22.77 4.83 7.76
N ALA A 74 -21.69 5.59 7.70
CA ALA A 74 -20.96 5.83 6.46
C ALA A 74 -20.13 4.59 6.10
N ARG A 75 -20.43 4.00 4.96
CA ARG A 75 -19.52 3.06 4.28
C ARG A 75 -18.40 3.84 3.62
N ALA A 76 -17.23 3.23 3.49
CA ALA A 76 -16.10 3.84 2.80
C ALA A 76 -16.48 4.18 1.35
N GLY A 77 -16.30 5.44 0.95
CA GLY A 77 -16.49 5.88 -0.43
C GLY A 77 -15.36 5.46 -1.37
N TYR A 78 -14.21 5.11 -0.78
CA TYR A 78 -13.01 4.71 -1.46
C TYR A 78 -12.22 3.71 -0.62
N VAL A 79 -11.72 2.63 -1.24
CA VAL A 79 -10.79 1.67 -0.62
C VAL A 79 -9.71 1.34 -1.64
N LEU A 80 -8.45 1.43 -1.20
CA LEU A 80 -7.29 0.97 -1.93
C LEU A 80 -6.60 -0.12 -1.12
N ALA A 81 -6.59 -1.34 -1.65
CA ALA A 81 -5.82 -2.45 -1.13
C ALA A 81 -4.54 -2.62 -1.96
N GLU A 82 -3.38 -2.58 -1.30
CA GLU A 82 -2.07 -2.79 -1.90
C GLU A 82 -1.44 -4.06 -1.31
N LYS A 83 -0.87 -4.91 -2.15
CA LYS A 83 -0.19 -6.14 -1.74
C LYS A 83 1.20 -6.20 -2.37
N GLY A 84 2.16 -6.60 -1.55
CA GLY A 84 3.56 -6.61 -1.93
C GLY A 84 4.53 -7.07 -0.87
N ASP A 85 5.78 -7.25 -1.30
CA ASP A 85 6.91 -7.57 -0.42
C ASP A 85 7.65 -6.30 0.05
N ALA A 86 7.36 -5.15 -0.57
CA ALA A 86 7.87 -3.86 -0.14
C ALA A 86 7.36 -3.48 1.28
N GLN A 87 8.15 -2.67 2.00
CA GLN A 87 7.74 -2.15 3.30
C GLN A 87 6.43 -1.34 3.17
N PRO A 88 5.41 -1.58 4.02
CA PRO A 88 4.21 -0.77 4.06
C PRO A 88 4.54 0.72 4.28
N ARG A 89 3.87 1.59 3.54
CA ARG A 89 4.07 3.05 3.61
C ARG A 89 2.75 3.77 3.88
N THR A 90 2.82 4.89 4.58
CA THR A 90 1.65 5.74 4.81
C THR A 90 1.39 6.66 3.62
N LEU A 91 0.12 6.78 3.23
CA LEU A 91 -0.33 7.77 2.24
C LEU A 91 -0.89 9.04 2.88
N ALA A 92 -0.86 9.17 4.22
CA ALA A 92 -1.41 10.32 4.94
C ALA A 92 -0.79 11.66 4.52
N GLY A 93 0.45 11.65 4.02
CA GLY A 93 1.12 12.84 3.48
C GLY A 93 0.37 13.50 2.32
N ALA A 94 -0.50 12.76 1.61
CA ALA A 94 -1.38 13.32 0.58
C ALA A 94 -2.30 14.44 1.10
N PHE A 95 -2.57 14.44 2.40
CA PHE A 95 -3.47 15.38 3.07
C PHE A 95 -2.73 16.34 4.01
N ALA A 96 -1.40 16.44 3.89
CA ALA A 96 -0.61 17.44 4.63
C ALA A 96 -1.06 18.87 4.30
N HIS A 97 -1.53 19.08 3.06
CA HIS A 97 -2.31 20.23 2.67
C HIS A 97 -3.80 19.86 2.66
N PRO A 98 -4.69 20.69 3.27
CA PRO A 98 -6.12 20.42 3.24
C PRO A 98 -6.64 20.33 1.81
N VAL A 99 -7.44 19.30 1.52
CA VAL A 99 -8.17 19.18 0.27
C VAL A 99 -9.37 20.12 0.33
N GLY A 100 -9.48 21.03 -0.65
CA GLY A 100 -10.63 21.90 -0.84
C GLY A 100 -11.33 21.61 -2.16
N GLY A 101 -12.50 22.21 -2.37
CA GLY A 101 -13.28 22.04 -3.60
C GLY A 101 -14.76 21.81 -3.34
N MET A 102 -15.53 21.68 -4.42
CA MET A 102 -16.95 21.32 -4.35
C MET A 102 -17.16 19.81 -4.23
N ASP A 103 -16.28 19.00 -4.82
CA ASP A 103 -16.34 17.53 -4.78
C ASP A 103 -15.18 16.98 -3.95
N LEU A 104 -15.33 17.08 -2.63
CA LEU A 104 -14.30 16.68 -1.68
C LEU A 104 -13.87 15.22 -1.84
N MET A 105 -14.79 14.32 -2.22
CA MET A 105 -14.46 12.90 -2.35
C MET A 105 -13.55 12.68 -3.55
N LYS A 106 -13.95 13.18 -4.72
CA LYS A 106 -13.14 13.07 -5.94
C LYS A 106 -11.78 13.75 -5.79
N ASP A 107 -11.75 14.94 -5.21
CA ASP A 107 -10.52 15.71 -5.02
C ASP A 107 -9.57 15.01 -4.02
N SER A 108 -10.12 14.37 -2.98
CA SER A 108 -9.33 13.58 -2.02
C SER A 108 -8.72 12.33 -2.65
N ILE A 109 -9.50 11.62 -3.49
CA ILE A 109 -9.01 10.44 -4.22
C ILE A 109 -7.89 10.85 -5.19
N ALA A 110 -8.05 11.97 -5.90
CA ALA A 110 -7.04 12.50 -6.80
C ALA A 110 -5.73 12.88 -6.08
N ALA A 111 -5.83 13.56 -4.93
CA ALA A 111 -4.68 13.90 -4.10
C ALA A 111 -3.92 12.65 -3.62
N LEU A 112 -4.67 11.63 -3.14
CA LEU A 112 -4.09 10.36 -2.70
C LEU A 112 -3.39 9.61 -3.83
N LYS A 113 -4.01 9.52 -5.02
CA LYS A 113 -3.43 8.89 -6.21
C LYS A 113 -2.17 9.61 -6.68
N THR A 114 -2.18 10.94 -6.66
CA THR A 114 -1.02 11.77 -7.03
C THR A 114 0.16 11.53 -6.08
N PHE A 115 -0.08 11.60 -4.77
CA PHE A 115 0.95 11.36 -3.76
C PHE A 115 1.51 9.93 -3.84
N ARG A 116 0.65 8.94 -4.05
CA ARG A 116 1.06 7.54 -4.29
C ARG A 116 1.95 7.40 -5.54
N GLY A 117 1.61 8.09 -6.62
CA GLY A 117 2.41 8.15 -7.84
C GLY A 117 3.79 8.76 -7.59
N GLU A 118 3.86 9.85 -6.83
CA GLU A 118 5.12 10.49 -6.46
C GLU A 118 6.00 9.60 -5.58
N LEU A 119 5.41 8.90 -4.59
CA LEU A 119 6.14 7.89 -3.82
C LEU A 119 6.71 6.80 -4.74
N THR A 120 5.91 6.32 -5.69
CA THR A 120 6.34 5.30 -6.65
C THR A 120 7.47 5.78 -7.54
N ARG A 121 7.41 7.05 -7.98
CA ARG A 121 8.44 7.69 -8.82
C ARG A 121 9.78 7.86 -8.07
N VAL A 122 9.74 8.21 -6.78
CA VAL A 122 10.94 8.53 -5.99
C VAL A 122 11.56 7.28 -5.36
N TYR A 123 10.74 6.39 -4.79
CA TYR A 123 11.20 5.23 -4.02
C TYR A 123 11.06 3.90 -4.76
N GLY A 124 10.41 3.89 -5.92
CA GLY A 124 10.07 2.68 -6.67
C GLY A 124 8.70 2.09 -6.30
N PRO A 125 8.30 0.99 -6.93
CA PRO A 125 7.00 0.35 -6.69
C PRO A 125 6.82 -0.02 -5.22
N GLY A 126 5.74 0.48 -4.62
CA GLY A 126 5.36 0.14 -3.23
C GLY A 126 4.36 -0.99 -3.12
N ALA A 127 3.87 -1.51 -4.25
CA ALA A 127 2.94 -2.63 -4.34
C ALA A 127 3.04 -3.30 -5.72
N GLU A 128 2.88 -4.61 -5.76
CA GLU A 128 2.97 -5.46 -6.93
C GLU A 128 1.58 -5.67 -7.52
N THR A 129 0.58 -5.80 -6.65
CA THR A 129 -0.83 -5.89 -7.05
C THR A 129 -1.68 -4.96 -6.19
N THR A 130 -2.75 -4.44 -6.80
CA THR A 130 -3.69 -3.54 -6.13
C THR A 130 -5.12 -3.84 -6.51
N CYS A 131 -6.05 -3.64 -5.57
CA CYS A 131 -7.49 -3.71 -5.80
C CYS A 131 -8.14 -2.43 -5.27
N GLU A 132 -9.08 -1.87 -6.05
CA GLU A 132 -9.60 -0.53 -5.81
C GLU A 132 -11.13 -0.47 -5.92
N LEU A 133 -11.76 0.02 -4.87
CA LEU A 133 -13.17 0.32 -4.78
C LEU A 133 -13.37 1.83 -4.72
N GLU A 134 -14.22 2.36 -5.60
CA GLU A 134 -14.57 3.78 -5.69
C GLU A 134 -16.07 3.90 -6.00
N LEU A 135 -16.82 4.56 -5.11
CA LEU A 135 -18.25 4.80 -5.33
C LEU A 135 -18.45 5.71 -6.55
N GLY A 136 -19.48 5.41 -7.36
CA GLY A 136 -19.77 6.16 -8.59
C GLY A 136 -18.96 5.73 -9.81
N ASN A 137 -18.02 4.78 -9.66
CA ASN A 137 -17.28 4.19 -10.77
C ASN A 137 -17.77 2.75 -11.04
N THR A 138 -18.48 2.56 -12.15
CA THR A 138 -19.06 1.25 -12.54
C THR A 138 -18.03 0.18 -12.89
N LYS A 139 -16.76 0.56 -13.10
CA LYS A 139 -15.65 -0.37 -13.38
C LYS A 139 -14.81 -0.68 -12.15
N SER A 140 -15.14 -0.11 -10.99
CA SER A 140 -14.39 -0.35 -9.76
C SER A 140 -14.68 -1.74 -9.17
N ALA A 141 -13.76 -2.26 -8.37
CA ALA A 141 -13.99 -3.46 -7.60
C ALA A 141 -15.07 -3.24 -6.53
N THR A 142 -15.70 -4.35 -6.13
CA THR A 142 -16.67 -4.39 -5.05
C THR A 142 -16.00 -4.68 -3.70
N LEU A 143 -16.74 -4.53 -2.60
CA LEU A 143 -16.23 -4.91 -1.28
C LEU A 143 -15.87 -6.40 -1.22
N ALA A 144 -16.60 -7.26 -1.94
CA ALA A 144 -16.30 -8.68 -2.03
C ALA A 144 -14.97 -8.95 -2.74
N ASP A 145 -14.64 -8.15 -3.77
CA ASP A 145 -13.37 -8.25 -4.48
C ASP A 145 -12.20 -7.79 -3.60
N ILE A 146 -12.38 -6.73 -2.81
CA ILE A 146 -11.40 -6.28 -1.81
C ILE A 146 -11.16 -7.38 -0.76
N VAL A 147 -12.22 -7.96 -0.20
CA VAL A 147 -12.11 -9.04 0.78
C VAL A 147 -11.41 -10.25 0.18
N THR A 148 -11.78 -10.64 -1.04
CA THR A 148 -11.12 -11.76 -1.76
C THR A 148 -9.64 -11.46 -1.98
N PHE A 149 -9.31 -10.25 -2.44
CA PHE A 149 -7.94 -9.80 -2.65
C PHE A 149 -7.09 -9.91 -1.36
N CYS A 150 -7.63 -9.48 -0.23
CA CYS A 150 -6.94 -9.56 1.07
C CYS A 150 -6.79 -10.97 1.63
N ARG A 151 -7.56 -11.96 1.14
CA ARG A 151 -7.47 -13.36 1.59
C ARG A 151 -6.44 -14.19 0.82
N THR A 152 -5.84 -13.63 -0.22
CA THR A 152 -4.79 -14.29 -1.01
C THR A 152 -3.42 -13.84 -0.56
#